data_AF-A0A2P2LYM0-F1
#
_entry.id   AF-A0A2P2LYM0-F1
#
_cell.length_a   1.000
_cell.length_b   1.000
_cell.length_c   1.000
_cell.angle_alpha   90.00
_cell.angle_beta   90.00
_cell.angle_gamma   90.00
#
_symmetry.space_group_name_H-M   'P 1'
#
loop_
_entity.id
_entity.type
_entity.pdbx_description
1 polymer ?
#
loop_
_entity_poly.entity_id
_entity_poly.type
_entity_poly.pdbx_seq_one_letter_code
_entity_poly.pdbx_strand_id
1 'polypeptide(L)'
;MRRLKTTDKTLSTVQPAGMGRNEGGFLAVIVAALICSVAVVTAAAAASIVQPISGSHRSAALELFAPQDGSFGSLEEAYEALRTFEVLGVEKTSYVSEETCQSVSATLGLSSSTSKELFYALKVNQIIKCKINEEVFEGIISRLQAAVNSASSLLDFHYLIGSLLLCKDQTSKEDLYLDDAEGIFRSIKALSQSDGSWRTSSSNPESSTFAAGLALEALAGVISLSSSEIDQSLIGTAKNDILKLFDSIEKYDNGALYFDEKLVDAHEHRGPLSTTSSVVRGLTAFASVTSGGLHIPGDKILGLAKFFLAVGIPGDAKDLFSQVDSLACLENNRVSIPLILSLPATVLSLTNKDILKVKVNTVLGSNAPPLTVKLARVLGSGSKDASIIEGKELNFDPESSVYFLDSLPRSIDVGNYVFDFEMILHDPEHRNVYTSGSQTEVPIFVTGAIKVDNAEIAVLDSDLGSIETQKKLDLLGKTLVSLSANHLQKLRLSFQLTTPLGHAFKPHQAILKLTHETKVEHIFVVQNSGKQFEIILVKFLLHIYSSLFSACLSKFTLQG
;
A
#
# COMPACT_ATOMS: atom_id res chain seq x y z
N MET A 1 71.24 -21.69 9.97
CA MET A 1 71.60 -22.86 10.80
C MET A 1 70.44 -23.84 10.84
N ARG A 2 70.78 -25.11 10.99
CA ARG A 2 70.03 -26.38 10.90
C ARG A 2 68.54 -26.45 11.31
N ARG A 3 67.80 -27.12 10.42
CA ARG A 3 66.71 -28.12 10.57
C ARG A 3 66.34 -28.58 12.00
N LEU A 4 65.03 -28.83 12.18
CA LEU A 4 64.53 -30.17 12.51
C LEU A 4 63.18 -30.45 11.82
N LYS A 5 63.15 -31.60 11.13
CA LYS A 5 62.03 -32.31 10.50
C LYS A 5 61.49 -33.33 11.50
N THR A 6 60.22 -33.73 11.35
CA THR A 6 59.72 -35.13 11.20
C THR A 6 58.19 -35.08 11.06
N THR A 7 57.57 -35.41 9.89
CA THR A 7 57.09 -36.75 9.40
C THR A 7 56.09 -37.42 10.34
N ASP A 8 55.01 -38.10 9.97
CA ASP A 8 54.29 -38.50 8.75
C ASP A 8 53.05 -39.26 9.28
N LYS A 9 51.92 -39.36 8.54
CA LYS A 9 51.06 -40.58 8.48
C LYS A 9 49.77 -40.34 7.67
N THR A 10 49.88 -40.74 6.40
CA THR A 10 49.05 -41.75 5.70
C THR A 10 47.53 -41.69 5.82
N LEU A 11 46.96 -41.35 4.65
CA LEU A 11 45.68 -41.74 4.07
C LEU A 11 45.47 -43.27 4.10
N SER A 12 44.32 -43.74 4.57
CA SER A 12 43.77 -45.05 4.18
C SER A 12 42.24 -45.00 4.06
N THR A 13 41.81 -45.59 2.96
CA THR A 13 40.47 -45.77 2.40
C THR A 13 39.53 -46.58 3.29
N VAL A 14 38.27 -46.15 3.43
CA VAL A 14 37.12 -47.01 3.76
C VAL A 14 35.91 -46.55 2.94
N GLN A 15 35.46 -47.39 2.01
CA GLN A 15 34.10 -47.36 1.44
C GLN A 15 33.08 -47.83 2.50
N PRO A 16 31.81 -47.42 2.37
CA PRO A 16 30.81 -48.46 2.14
C PRO A 16 29.78 -48.14 1.04
N ALA A 17 29.56 -49.17 0.24
CA ALA A 17 28.32 -49.64 -0.39
C ALA A 17 27.12 -48.69 -0.58
N GLY A 18 26.78 -48.47 -1.86
CA GLY A 18 25.48 -48.83 -2.46
C GLY A 18 24.20 -48.16 -1.96
N MET A 19 23.69 -47.18 -2.71
CA MET A 19 22.25 -46.95 -2.87
C MET A 19 21.97 -46.18 -4.15
N GLY A 20 21.00 -46.67 -4.94
CA GLY A 20 20.69 -46.22 -6.30
C GLY A 20 20.28 -44.75 -6.38
N ARG A 21 20.87 -44.03 -7.35
CA ARG A 21 20.51 -42.65 -7.69
C ARG A 21 19.19 -42.64 -8.44
N ASN A 22 18.15 -42.15 -7.79
CA ASN A 22 16.87 -41.82 -8.39
C ASN A 22 16.97 -40.42 -9.02
N GLU A 23 17.50 -40.34 -10.26
CA GLU A 23 17.81 -39.08 -10.96
C GLU A 23 16.55 -38.28 -11.39
N GLY A 24 15.35 -38.90 -11.35
CA GLY A 24 14.09 -38.22 -11.68
C GLY A 24 13.55 -37.28 -10.60
N GLY A 25 13.89 -37.51 -9.33
CA GLY A 25 13.40 -36.67 -8.21
C GLY A 25 14.14 -35.34 -8.08
N PHE A 26 15.42 -35.30 -8.46
CA PHE A 26 16.27 -34.13 -8.27
C PHE A 26 16.00 -33.03 -9.32
N LEU A 27 15.62 -33.43 -10.55
CA LEU A 27 15.18 -32.49 -11.59
C LEU A 27 13.81 -31.86 -11.29
N ALA A 28 12.88 -32.60 -10.68
CA ALA A 28 11.57 -32.08 -10.28
C ALA A 28 11.68 -31.00 -9.20
N VAL A 29 12.62 -31.16 -8.25
CA VAL A 29 12.89 -30.17 -7.19
C VAL A 29 13.54 -28.91 -7.75
N ILE A 30 14.44 -29.04 -8.74
CA ILE A 30 15.08 -27.88 -9.38
C ILE A 30 14.08 -27.09 -10.24
N VAL A 31 13.17 -27.77 -10.95
CA VAL A 31 12.10 -27.11 -11.72
C VAL A 31 11.08 -26.45 -10.78
N ALA A 32 10.71 -27.08 -9.67
CA ALA A 32 9.84 -26.46 -8.67
C ALA A 32 10.51 -25.24 -8.00
N ALA A 33 11.82 -25.30 -7.71
CA ALA A 33 12.57 -24.17 -7.18
C ALA A 33 12.74 -23.03 -8.21
N LEU A 34 12.87 -23.34 -9.51
CA LEU A 34 12.89 -22.34 -10.57
C LEU A 34 11.51 -21.67 -10.77
N ILE A 35 10.42 -22.43 -10.67
CA ILE A 35 9.06 -21.88 -10.76
C ILE A 35 8.75 -21.00 -9.54
N CYS A 36 9.18 -21.38 -8.33
CA CYS A 36 9.03 -20.55 -7.14
C CYS A 36 9.93 -19.30 -7.16
N SER A 37 11.11 -19.34 -7.80
CA SER A 37 11.97 -18.15 -7.92
C SER A 37 11.55 -17.20 -9.04
N VAL A 38 10.91 -17.69 -10.12
CA VAL A 38 10.32 -16.83 -11.16
C VAL A 38 9.03 -16.16 -10.67
N ALA A 39 8.24 -16.82 -9.82
CA ALA A 39 7.08 -16.21 -9.17
C ALA A 39 7.43 -15.07 -8.18
N VAL A 40 8.67 -15.03 -7.69
CA VAL A 40 9.15 -13.96 -6.78
C VAL A 40 9.71 -12.75 -7.53
N VAL A 41 10.01 -12.86 -8.84
CA VAL A 41 10.63 -11.76 -9.61
C VAL A 41 9.62 -10.94 -10.43
N THR A 42 8.36 -11.38 -10.58
CA THR A 42 7.30 -10.58 -11.24
C THR A 42 6.42 -9.78 -10.28
N ALA A 43 6.69 -9.83 -8.97
CA ALA A 43 6.08 -8.93 -7.98
C ALA A 43 6.78 -7.55 -7.91
N ALA A 44 7.67 -7.25 -8.86
CA ALA A 44 8.29 -5.94 -8.98
C ALA A 44 7.31 -4.97 -9.66
N ALA A 45 6.78 -4.05 -8.85
CA ALA A 45 5.94 -2.91 -9.23
C ALA A 45 4.52 -3.26 -9.73
N ALA A 46 3.79 -4.15 -9.03
CA ALA A 46 2.37 -3.86 -8.88
C ALA A 46 2.30 -2.59 -8.02
N ALA A 47 2.04 -1.44 -8.63
CA ALA A 47 1.64 -0.27 -7.86
C ALA A 47 0.53 -0.75 -6.93
N SER A 48 0.75 -0.67 -5.61
CA SER A 48 -0.27 -0.99 -4.63
C SER A 48 -1.51 -0.23 -5.05
N ILE A 49 -2.62 -0.93 -5.29
CA ILE A 49 -3.87 -0.28 -5.64
C ILE A 49 -4.27 0.48 -4.39
N VAL A 50 -3.94 1.77 -4.37
CA VAL A 50 -4.23 2.68 -3.28
C VAL A 50 -5.75 2.85 -3.26
N GLN A 51 -6.40 2.09 -2.39
CA GLN A 51 -7.84 2.22 -2.14
C GLN A 51 -8.03 3.00 -0.84
N PRO A 52 -9.07 3.84 -0.74
CA PRO A 52 -9.51 4.36 0.55
C PRO A 52 -9.75 3.24 1.56
N ILE A 53 -9.76 3.60 2.84
CA ILE A 53 -10.08 2.67 3.94
C ILE A 53 -11.35 1.87 3.63
N SER A 54 -11.29 0.57 3.88
CA SER A 54 -12.32 -0.41 3.52
C SER A 54 -12.92 -1.12 4.74
N GLY A 55 -13.96 -1.95 4.52
CA GLY A 55 -14.57 -2.77 5.58
C GLY A 55 -13.59 -3.70 6.30
N SER A 56 -12.48 -4.10 5.65
CA SER A 56 -11.46 -4.93 6.29
C SER A 56 -10.70 -4.19 7.40
N HIS A 57 -10.54 -2.87 7.30
CA HIS A 57 -9.94 -2.07 8.38
C HIS A 57 -10.85 -2.03 9.60
N ARG A 58 -12.18 -1.99 9.41
CA ARG A 58 -13.15 -2.11 10.52
C ARG A 58 -13.02 -3.46 11.23
N SER A 59 -12.93 -4.54 10.46
CA SER A 59 -12.74 -5.89 11.02
C SER A 59 -11.42 -5.99 11.79
N ALA A 60 -10.32 -5.51 11.22
CA ALA A 60 -9.02 -5.52 11.87
C ALA A 60 -8.99 -4.67 13.14
N ALA A 61 -9.63 -3.49 13.14
CA ALA A 61 -9.74 -2.65 14.33
C ALA A 61 -10.43 -3.38 15.48
N LEU A 62 -11.54 -4.09 15.20
CA LEU A 62 -12.27 -4.86 16.21
C LEU A 62 -11.46 -6.03 16.78
N GLU A 63 -10.58 -6.62 15.97
CA GLU A 63 -9.70 -7.72 16.41
C GLU A 63 -8.51 -7.19 17.22
N LEU A 64 -7.81 -6.16 16.71
CA LEU A 64 -6.59 -5.63 17.31
C LEU A 64 -6.84 -4.85 18.60
N PHE A 65 -7.98 -4.16 18.71
CA PHE A 65 -8.38 -3.43 19.91
C PHE A 65 -9.39 -4.21 20.76
N ALA A 66 -9.44 -5.55 20.63
CA ALA A 66 -10.30 -6.37 21.49
C ALA A 66 -9.88 -6.21 22.97
N PRO A 67 -10.77 -5.74 23.86
CA PRO A 67 -10.42 -5.51 25.25
C PRO A 67 -10.10 -6.83 25.96
N GLN A 68 -9.06 -6.83 26.80
CA GLN A 68 -8.73 -7.96 27.66
C GLN A 68 -9.55 -7.87 28.95
N ASP A 69 -10.25 -8.95 29.30
CA ASP A 69 -11.10 -9.02 30.50
C ASP A 69 -12.19 -7.93 30.60
N GLY A 70 -12.58 -7.33 29.47
CA GLY A 70 -13.62 -6.28 29.40
C GLY A 70 -13.11 -4.84 29.44
N SER A 71 -11.80 -4.63 29.64
CA SER A 71 -11.16 -3.31 29.70
C SER A 71 -9.97 -3.18 28.74
N PHE A 72 -9.63 -1.94 28.39
CA PHE A 72 -8.34 -1.61 27.78
C PHE A 72 -7.23 -1.62 28.84
N GLY A 73 -5.99 -1.89 28.45
CA GLY A 73 -4.84 -1.94 29.37
C GLY A 73 -4.41 -0.57 29.88
N SER A 74 -4.77 0.52 29.18
CA SER A 74 -4.50 1.90 29.60
C SER A 74 -5.48 2.90 28.96
N LEU A 75 -5.51 4.14 29.47
CA LEU A 75 -6.27 5.23 28.85
C LEU A 75 -5.69 5.68 27.50
N GLU A 76 -4.39 5.46 27.26
CA GLU A 76 -3.75 5.69 25.96
C GLU A 76 -4.30 4.70 24.93
N GLU A 77 -4.26 3.40 25.25
CA GLU A 77 -4.82 2.34 24.41
C GLU A 77 -6.34 2.51 24.20
N ALA A 78 -7.07 2.91 25.25
CA ALA A 78 -8.49 3.22 25.14
C ALA A 78 -8.75 4.38 24.15
N TYR A 79 -7.95 5.45 24.22
CA TYR A 79 -8.06 6.54 23.26
C TYR A 79 -7.75 6.08 21.83
N GLU A 80 -6.66 5.33 21.63
CA GLU A 80 -6.25 4.80 20.32
C GLU A 80 -7.37 3.95 19.70
N ALA A 81 -7.98 3.07 20.49
CA ALA A 81 -9.12 2.25 20.07
C ALA A 81 -10.34 3.10 19.72
N LEU A 82 -10.79 3.95 20.65
CA LEU A 82 -11.99 4.77 20.52
C LEU A 82 -11.90 5.72 19.32
N ARG A 83 -10.73 6.35 19.13
CA ARG A 83 -10.50 7.26 18.00
C ARG A 83 -10.50 6.51 16.67
N THR A 84 -9.87 5.33 16.63
CA THR A 84 -9.90 4.45 15.44
C THR A 84 -11.33 4.06 15.09
N PHE A 85 -12.12 3.62 16.07
CA PHE A 85 -13.52 3.25 15.88
C PHE A 85 -14.40 4.41 15.41
N GLU A 86 -14.20 5.61 15.95
CA GLU A 86 -14.92 6.82 15.53
C GLU A 86 -14.66 7.14 14.06
N VAL A 87 -13.37 7.18 13.65
CA VAL A 87 -12.98 7.48 12.26
C VAL A 87 -13.51 6.41 11.30
N LEU A 88 -13.44 5.14 11.70
CA LEU A 88 -13.90 4.03 10.88
C LEU A 88 -15.44 3.89 10.88
N GLY A 89 -16.18 4.60 11.73
CA GLY A 89 -17.62 4.50 11.85
C GLY A 89 -18.11 3.17 12.43
N VAL A 90 -17.39 2.64 13.42
CA VAL A 90 -17.81 1.45 14.20
C VAL A 90 -18.77 1.90 15.30
N GLU A 91 -19.94 1.25 15.41
CA GLU A 91 -21.01 1.65 16.33
C GLU A 91 -20.54 1.72 17.80
N LYS A 92 -20.84 2.83 18.49
CA LYS A 92 -20.39 3.13 19.86
C LYS A 92 -20.81 2.11 20.92
N THR A 93 -21.88 1.35 20.67
CA THR A 93 -22.49 0.43 21.64
C THR A 93 -21.69 -0.85 21.87
N SER A 94 -20.64 -1.13 21.09
CA SER A 94 -19.85 -2.36 21.22
C SER A 94 -18.61 -2.26 22.11
N TYR A 95 -18.20 -1.06 22.57
CA TYR A 95 -16.91 -0.86 23.26
C TYR A 95 -16.88 0.23 24.35
N VAL A 96 -17.97 0.97 24.59
CA VAL A 96 -18.04 1.96 25.68
C VAL A 96 -18.43 1.25 26.97
N SER A 97 -17.45 0.96 27.84
CA SER A 97 -17.69 0.33 29.14
C SER A 97 -17.84 1.38 30.25
N GLU A 98 -18.73 1.11 31.21
CA GLU A 98 -18.84 1.86 32.47
C GLU A 98 -17.48 1.94 33.19
N GLU A 99 -16.69 0.87 33.08
CA GLU A 99 -15.32 0.74 33.61
C GLU A 99 -14.35 1.77 33.02
N THR A 100 -14.48 2.08 31.73
CA THR A 100 -13.66 3.13 31.09
C THR A 100 -13.99 4.50 31.70
N CYS A 101 -15.27 4.79 31.93
CA CYS A 101 -15.66 6.04 32.59
C CYS A 101 -15.24 6.10 34.07
N GLN A 102 -15.22 4.96 34.78
CA GLN A 102 -14.68 4.89 36.14
C GLN A 102 -13.18 5.21 36.14
N SER A 103 -12.42 4.65 35.19
CA SER A 103 -10.98 4.90 35.03
C SER A 103 -10.70 6.37 34.71
N VAL A 104 -11.44 6.96 33.77
CA VAL A 104 -11.36 8.40 33.45
C VAL A 104 -11.64 9.23 34.70
N SER A 105 -12.74 8.96 35.39
CA SER A 105 -13.14 9.73 36.58
C SER A 105 -12.10 9.64 37.70
N ALA A 106 -11.52 8.45 37.90
CA ALA A 106 -10.45 8.23 38.87
C ALA A 106 -9.20 9.04 38.51
N THR A 107 -8.72 8.96 37.26
CA THR A 107 -7.54 9.71 36.81
C THR A 107 -7.75 11.23 36.86
N LEU A 108 -8.92 11.72 36.46
CA LEU A 108 -9.22 13.16 36.52
C LEU A 108 -9.32 13.67 37.97
N GLY A 109 -9.84 12.86 38.89
CA GLY A 109 -9.98 13.20 40.31
C GLY A 109 -8.68 13.10 41.13
N LEU A 110 -7.65 12.40 40.63
CA LEU A 110 -6.38 12.21 41.35
C LEU A 110 -5.45 13.42 41.20
N SER A 111 -5.03 13.98 42.33
CA SER A 111 -4.06 15.08 42.36
C SER A 111 -2.65 14.65 41.92
N SER A 112 -2.33 13.35 42.03
CA SER A 112 -1.02 12.76 41.70
C SER A 112 -0.89 12.25 40.26
N SER A 113 -1.92 12.37 39.42
CA SER A 113 -1.86 11.90 38.03
C SER A 113 -0.81 12.67 37.22
N THR A 114 -0.07 11.93 36.40
CA THR A 114 0.93 12.50 35.50
C THR A 114 0.27 13.32 34.38
N SER A 115 1.04 14.22 33.76
CA SER A 115 0.56 15.01 32.61
C SER A 115 0.08 14.12 31.46
N LYS A 116 0.78 13.01 31.19
CA LYS A 116 0.41 12.02 30.18
C LYS A 116 -0.92 11.32 30.50
N GLU A 117 -1.09 10.81 31.71
CA GLU A 117 -2.34 10.13 32.12
C GLU A 117 -3.53 11.07 32.04
N LEU A 118 -3.36 12.31 32.51
CA LEU A 118 -4.37 13.35 32.46
C LEU A 118 -4.77 13.67 31.01
N PHE A 119 -3.78 13.82 30.12
CA PHE A 119 -4.01 14.10 28.71
C PHE A 119 -4.86 13.01 28.04
N TYR A 120 -4.51 11.73 28.24
CA TYR A 120 -5.29 10.64 27.68
C TYR A 120 -6.66 10.48 28.34
N ALA A 121 -6.79 10.71 29.64
CA ALA A 121 -8.09 10.73 30.31
C ALA A 121 -9.04 11.77 29.69
N LEU A 122 -8.54 12.97 29.42
CA LEU A 122 -9.30 14.05 28.78
C LEU A 122 -9.66 13.72 27.33
N LYS A 123 -8.74 13.11 26.57
CA LYS A 123 -8.99 12.66 25.19
C LYS A 123 -10.06 11.57 25.12
N VAL A 124 -9.99 10.57 26.00
CA VAL A 124 -11.02 9.54 26.12
C VAL A 124 -12.36 10.20 26.45
N ASN A 125 -12.39 11.10 27.44
CA ASN A 125 -13.61 11.77 27.86
C ASN A 125 -14.25 12.62 26.74
N GLN A 126 -13.46 13.19 25.85
CA GLN A 126 -13.98 13.93 24.68
C GLN A 126 -14.85 13.05 23.77
N ILE A 127 -14.50 11.77 23.62
CA ILE A 127 -15.19 10.81 22.75
C ILE A 127 -16.41 10.19 23.44
N ILE A 128 -16.23 9.71 24.69
CA ILE A 128 -17.27 8.95 25.41
C ILE A 128 -18.17 9.81 26.30
N LYS A 129 -17.75 11.04 26.62
CA LYS A 129 -18.51 12.04 27.39
C LYS A 129 -18.98 11.53 28.75
N CYS A 130 -18.05 11.04 29.58
CA CYS A 130 -18.37 10.65 30.95
C CYS A 130 -18.87 11.84 31.77
N LYS A 131 -19.68 11.56 32.79
CA LYS A 131 -20.21 12.58 33.70
C LYS A 131 -19.13 12.96 34.72
N ILE A 132 -18.40 14.04 34.44
CA ILE A 132 -17.37 14.59 35.32
C ILE A 132 -17.89 15.90 35.93
N ASN A 133 -17.66 16.08 37.24
CA ASN A 133 -18.07 17.30 37.94
C ASN A 133 -17.23 18.50 37.49
N GLU A 134 -17.86 19.66 37.33
CA GLU A 134 -17.20 20.90 36.87
C GLU A 134 -16.07 21.35 37.82
N GLU A 135 -16.22 21.13 39.13
CA GLU A 135 -15.19 21.41 40.14
C GLU A 135 -13.88 20.63 39.88
N VAL A 136 -13.98 19.42 39.31
CA VAL A 136 -12.80 18.61 38.96
C VAL A 136 -12.04 19.28 37.81
N PHE A 137 -12.75 19.80 36.81
CA PHE A 137 -12.12 20.52 35.71
C PHE A 137 -11.44 21.81 36.18
N GLU A 138 -12.06 22.59 37.08
CA GLU A 138 -11.44 23.80 37.63
C GLU A 138 -10.14 23.50 38.39
N GLY A 139 -10.14 22.42 39.18
CA GLY A 139 -8.93 21.93 39.85
C GLY A 139 -7.83 21.50 38.87
N ILE A 140 -8.20 20.80 37.79
CA ILE A 140 -7.28 20.38 36.73
C ILE A 140 -6.69 21.59 36.00
N ILE A 141 -7.53 22.53 35.57
CA ILE A 141 -7.12 23.74 34.85
C ILE A 141 -6.09 24.51 35.67
N SER A 142 -6.38 24.75 36.95
CA SER A 142 -5.47 25.47 37.86
C SER A 142 -4.11 24.77 37.98
N ARG A 143 -4.11 23.44 38.10
CA ARG A 143 -2.88 22.63 38.17
C ARG A 143 -2.08 22.71 36.86
N LEU A 144 -2.76 22.61 35.72
CA LEU A 144 -2.14 22.65 34.39
C LEU A 144 -1.52 24.02 34.08
N GLN A 145 -2.22 25.11 34.38
CA GLN A 145 -1.71 26.48 34.22
C GLN A 145 -0.48 26.74 35.10
N ALA A 146 -0.47 26.23 36.34
CA ALA A 146 0.71 26.30 37.18
C ALA A 146 1.90 25.50 36.61
N ALA A 147 1.63 24.30 36.08
CA ALA A 147 2.66 23.40 35.56
C ALA A 147 3.27 23.88 34.25
N VAL A 148 2.48 24.44 33.31
CA VAL A 148 2.96 24.83 31.98
C VAL A 148 4.06 25.90 32.03
N ASN A 149 3.98 26.82 32.99
CA ASN A 149 4.98 27.87 33.21
C ASN A 149 6.33 27.32 33.71
N SER A 150 6.34 26.09 34.24
CA SER A 150 7.55 25.41 34.73
C SER A 150 8.05 24.31 33.80
N ALA A 151 7.34 24.05 32.70
CA ALA A 151 7.70 23.00 31.76
C ALA A 151 9.01 23.32 31.02
N SER A 152 9.84 22.30 30.83
CA SER A 152 11.14 22.43 30.16
C SER A 152 11.41 21.33 29.13
N SER A 153 10.51 20.34 29.04
CA SER A 153 10.55 19.29 28.03
C SER A 153 9.41 19.45 27.03
N LEU A 154 9.65 19.00 25.80
CA LEU A 154 8.66 19.04 24.74
C LEU A 154 7.43 18.19 25.07
N LEU A 155 7.64 17.02 25.69
CA LEU A 155 6.55 16.12 26.09
C LEU A 155 5.66 16.78 27.15
N ASP A 156 6.25 17.50 28.11
CA ASP A 156 5.46 18.24 29.10
C ASP A 156 4.64 19.34 28.42
N PHE A 157 5.24 20.13 27.53
CA PHE A 157 4.48 21.13 26.76
C PHE A 157 3.32 20.49 25.99
N HIS A 158 3.59 19.42 25.25
CA HIS A 158 2.59 18.70 24.47
C HIS A 158 1.41 18.22 25.33
N TYR A 159 1.68 17.52 26.44
CA TYR A 159 0.62 16.99 27.30
C TYR A 159 -0.10 18.09 28.08
N LEU A 160 0.61 19.08 28.63
CA LEU A 160 0.01 20.14 29.46
C LEU A 160 -0.87 21.09 28.63
N ILE A 161 -0.35 21.59 27.51
CA ILE A 161 -1.06 22.51 26.62
C ILE A 161 -2.21 21.77 25.93
N GLY A 162 -1.98 20.55 25.47
CA GLY A 162 -3.02 19.70 24.90
C GLY A 162 -4.14 19.41 25.90
N SER A 163 -3.82 19.16 27.18
CA SER A 163 -4.81 18.98 28.23
C SER A 163 -5.63 20.24 28.49
N LEU A 164 -5.00 21.42 28.51
CA LEU A 164 -5.70 22.70 28.66
C LEU A 164 -6.68 22.92 27.50
N LEU A 165 -6.26 22.63 26.26
CA LEU A 165 -7.12 22.75 25.09
C LEU A 165 -8.33 21.80 25.20
N LEU A 166 -8.13 20.55 25.61
CA LEU A 166 -9.21 19.59 25.82
C LEU A 166 -10.17 20.01 26.95
N CYS A 167 -9.67 20.65 28.01
CA CYS A 167 -10.52 21.22 29.05
C CYS A 167 -11.36 22.38 28.51
N LYS A 168 -10.82 23.23 27.64
CA LYS A 168 -11.57 24.32 26.99
C LYS A 168 -12.78 23.79 26.22
N ASP A 169 -12.60 22.70 25.48
CA ASP A 169 -13.66 22.09 24.66
C ASP A 169 -14.74 21.35 25.49
N GLN A 170 -14.43 20.98 26.72
CA GLN A 170 -15.29 20.17 27.59
C GLN A 170 -15.94 20.96 28.73
N THR A 171 -15.56 22.22 28.90
CA THR A 171 -16.10 23.11 29.95
C THR A 171 -16.84 24.28 29.34
N SER A 172 -17.66 24.96 30.14
CA SER A 172 -18.35 26.19 29.73
C SER A 172 -17.46 27.44 29.80
N LYS A 173 -16.18 27.27 30.15
CA LYS A 173 -15.25 28.37 30.46
C LYS A 173 -14.69 29.00 29.18
N GLU A 174 -15.32 30.08 28.73
CA GLU A 174 -14.91 30.83 27.54
C GLU A 174 -13.51 31.48 27.70
N ASP A 175 -13.12 31.83 28.92
CA ASP A 175 -11.89 32.57 29.24
C ASP A 175 -10.70 31.71 29.66
N LEU A 176 -10.53 30.52 29.07
CA LEU A 176 -9.33 29.71 29.30
C LEU A 176 -8.20 30.13 28.35
N TYR A 177 -7.22 30.85 28.91
CA TYR A 177 -6.04 31.34 28.20
C TYR A 177 -4.73 31.02 28.94
N LEU A 178 -3.63 31.06 28.20
CA LEU A 178 -2.26 31.03 28.72
C LEU A 178 -1.81 32.45 29.10
N ASP A 179 -1.26 32.61 30.30
CA ASP A 179 -0.78 33.91 30.79
C ASP A 179 0.42 34.44 29.98
N ASP A 180 1.34 33.55 29.58
CA ASP A 180 2.54 33.88 28.79
C ASP A 180 2.60 33.03 27.51
N ALA A 181 1.58 33.15 26.65
CA ALA A 181 1.50 32.37 25.41
C ALA A 181 2.72 32.58 24.51
N GLU A 182 3.22 33.81 24.36
CA GLU A 182 4.37 34.10 23.51
C GLU A 182 5.69 33.57 24.09
N GLY A 183 5.90 33.67 25.41
CA GLY A 183 7.07 33.09 26.07
C GLY A 183 7.08 31.56 26.00
N ILE A 184 5.92 30.92 26.15
CA ILE A 184 5.77 29.47 25.97
C ILE A 184 6.05 29.09 24.50
N PHE A 185 5.51 29.84 23.53
CA PHE A 185 5.79 29.62 22.10
C PHE A 185 7.30 29.66 21.82
N ARG A 186 7.99 30.69 22.33
CA ARG A 186 9.45 30.83 22.18
C ARG A 186 10.21 29.68 22.87
N SER A 187 9.73 29.19 24.00
CA SER A 187 10.35 28.07 24.73
C SER A 187 10.27 26.77 23.93
N ILE A 188 9.11 26.47 23.33
CA ILE A 188 8.96 25.31 22.44
C ILE A 188 9.80 25.50 21.17
N LYS A 189 9.80 26.71 20.59
CA LYS A 189 10.58 27.05 19.40
C LYS A 189 12.09 26.91 19.65
N ALA A 190 12.58 27.19 20.85
CA ALA A 190 14.00 27.05 21.18
C ALA A 190 14.52 25.59 21.07
N LEU A 191 13.62 24.59 21.04
CA LEU A 191 13.96 23.18 20.85
C LEU A 191 14.12 22.79 19.36
N SER A 192 13.68 23.65 18.43
CA SER A 192 13.79 23.42 16.97
C SER A 192 15.25 23.39 16.52
N GLN A 193 15.57 22.54 15.55
CA GLN A 193 16.86 22.50 14.88
C GLN A 193 16.77 23.07 13.45
N SER A 194 17.91 23.39 12.86
CA SER A 194 18.00 24.02 11.54
C SER A 194 17.52 23.14 10.37
N ASP A 195 17.43 21.83 10.60
CA ASP A 195 16.92 20.84 9.64
C ASP A 195 15.40 20.60 9.80
N GLY A 196 14.73 21.32 10.69
CA GLY A 196 13.31 21.13 10.99
C GLY A 196 13.01 19.93 11.90
N SER A 197 14.01 19.28 12.49
CA SER A 197 13.82 18.33 13.59
C SER A 197 13.70 19.06 14.94
N TRP A 198 13.16 18.40 15.97
CA TRP A 198 13.00 18.99 17.30
C TRP A 198 13.64 18.13 18.38
N ARG A 199 14.24 18.79 19.37
CA ARG A 199 14.72 18.11 20.58
C ARG A 199 13.57 17.81 21.53
N THR A 200 13.69 16.71 22.27
CA THR A 200 12.73 16.33 23.31
C THR A 200 12.88 17.16 24.59
N SER A 201 14.08 17.69 24.86
CA SER A 201 14.35 18.63 25.95
C SER A 201 15.55 19.51 25.62
N SER A 202 15.77 20.58 26.40
CA SER A 202 16.96 21.41 26.26
C SER A 202 18.26 20.68 26.63
N SER A 203 18.17 19.66 27.48
CA SER A 203 19.29 18.87 27.99
C SER A 203 19.69 17.72 27.07
N ASN A 204 18.77 17.26 26.21
CA ASN A 204 19.03 16.21 25.25
C ASN A 204 19.53 16.83 23.93
N PRO A 205 20.76 16.50 23.47
CA PRO A 205 21.25 16.99 22.19
C PRO A 205 20.51 16.37 20.99
N GLU A 206 19.88 15.21 21.18
CA GLU A 206 19.20 14.48 20.11
C GLU A 206 17.90 15.15 19.73
N SER A 207 17.74 15.36 18.42
CA SER A 207 16.50 15.80 17.80
C SER A 207 15.89 14.67 16.99
N SER A 208 14.58 14.72 16.82
CA SER A 208 13.85 13.70 16.08
C SER A 208 12.78 14.30 15.19
N THR A 209 12.47 13.60 14.11
CA THR A 209 11.37 13.95 13.22
C THR A 209 10.03 13.72 13.92
N PHE A 210 9.93 12.65 14.71
CA PHE A 210 8.74 12.39 15.50
C PHE A 210 8.42 13.53 16.50
N ALA A 211 9.44 14.09 17.15
CA ALA A 211 9.28 15.23 18.05
C ALA A 211 8.80 16.49 17.34
N ALA A 212 9.17 16.70 16.07
CA ALA A 212 8.70 17.85 15.31
C ALA A 212 7.16 17.87 15.22
N GLY A 213 6.53 16.71 14.98
CA GLY A 213 5.07 16.58 15.01
C GLY A 213 4.45 17.00 16.35
N LEU A 214 4.99 16.51 17.47
CA LEU A 214 4.52 16.89 18.81
C LEU A 214 4.68 18.38 19.11
N ALA A 215 5.78 18.98 18.65
CA ALA A 215 6.04 20.40 18.79
C ALA A 215 5.03 21.24 18.01
N LEU A 216 4.69 20.84 16.79
CA LEU A 216 3.68 21.54 15.99
C LEU A 216 2.28 21.46 16.64
N GLU A 217 1.91 20.32 17.21
CA GLU A 217 0.67 20.22 18.00
C GLU A 217 0.70 21.14 19.23
N ALA A 218 1.81 21.16 19.97
CA ALA A 218 1.95 22.01 21.14
C ALA A 218 1.86 23.50 20.77
N LEU A 219 2.57 23.92 19.72
CA LEU A 219 2.51 25.30 19.21
C LEU A 219 1.10 25.67 18.73
N ALA A 220 0.39 24.73 18.09
CA ALA A 220 -1.00 24.96 17.68
C ALA A 220 -1.92 25.18 18.90
N GLY A 221 -1.70 24.41 19.97
CA GLY A 221 -2.40 24.58 21.24
C GLY A 221 -2.09 25.94 21.90
N VAL A 222 -0.83 26.40 21.88
CA VAL A 222 -0.46 27.73 22.38
C VAL A 222 -1.21 28.84 21.65
N ILE A 223 -1.24 28.77 20.31
CA ILE A 223 -1.97 29.76 19.50
C ILE A 223 -3.46 29.78 19.85
N SER A 224 -4.07 28.60 20.03
CA SER A 224 -5.51 28.45 20.35
C SER A 224 -5.88 28.93 21.76
N LEU A 225 -4.92 28.87 22.67
CA LEU A 225 -5.07 29.29 24.07
C LEU A 225 -4.50 30.68 24.32
N SER A 226 -4.06 31.40 23.29
CA SER A 226 -3.58 32.78 23.43
C SER A 226 -4.76 33.75 23.52
N SER A 227 -4.71 34.67 24.47
CA SER A 227 -5.67 35.78 24.58
C SER A 227 -5.40 36.91 23.59
N SER A 228 -4.20 36.92 22.98
CA SER A 228 -3.74 37.93 22.02
C SER A 228 -3.10 37.26 20.80
N GLU A 229 -3.01 38.01 19.69
CA GLU A 229 -2.38 37.50 18.48
C GLU A 229 -0.89 37.25 18.71
N ILE A 230 -0.43 36.02 18.49
CA ILE A 230 1.00 35.67 18.51
C ILE A 230 1.70 36.35 17.35
N ASP A 231 2.89 36.90 17.60
CA ASP A 231 3.71 37.58 16.59
C ASP A 231 3.84 36.73 15.30
N GLN A 232 3.40 37.30 14.17
CA GLN A 232 3.42 36.66 12.87
C GLN A 232 4.84 36.28 12.40
N SER A 233 5.87 37.00 12.87
CA SER A 233 7.27 36.63 12.62
C SER A 233 7.65 35.33 13.32
N LEU A 234 7.19 35.10 14.57
CA LEU A 234 7.39 33.83 15.28
C LEU A 234 6.69 32.67 14.57
N ILE A 235 5.43 32.88 14.17
CA ILE A 235 4.70 31.92 13.33
C ILE A 235 5.48 31.64 12.04
N GLY A 236 5.99 32.68 11.39
CA GLY A 236 6.83 32.58 10.20
C GLY A 236 8.09 31.73 10.41
N THR A 237 8.75 31.82 11.57
CA THR A 237 9.90 30.95 11.88
C THR A 237 9.50 29.48 11.98
N ALA A 238 8.37 29.16 12.62
CA ALA A 238 7.86 27.79 12.69
C ALA A 238 7.47 27.26 11.30
N LYS A 239 6.86 28.10 10.44
CA LYS A 239 6.58 27.73 9.05
C LYS A 239 7.85 27.39 8.26
N ASN A 240 8.92 28.15 8.45
CA ASN A 240 10.20 27.88 7.79
C ASN A 240 10.81 26.54 8.25
N ASP A 241 10.72 26.23 9.53
CA ASP A 241 11.18 24.95 10.04
C ASP A 241 10.35 23.77 9.49
N ILE A 242 9.03 23.93 9.32
CA ILE A 242 8.19 22.93 8.64
C ILE A 242 8.69 22.71 7.21
N LEU A 243 9.00 23.77 6.46
CA LEU A 243 9.55 23.62 5.11
C LEU A 243 10.89 22.86 5.13
N LYS A 244 11.75 23.13 6.12
CA LYS A 244 13.02 22.40 6.32
C LYS A 244 12.80 20.93 6.66
N LEU A 245 11.81 20.64 7.50
CA LEU A 245 11.45 19.27 7.82
C LEU A 245 11.04 18.51 6.55
N PHE A 246 10.24 19.14 5.68
CA PHE A 246 9.85 18.54 4.39
C PHE A 246 11.01 18.36 3.39
N ASP A 247 12.20 18.91 3.65
CA ASP A 247 13.42 18.60 2.87
C ASP A 247 14.01 17.23 3.25
N SER A 248 13.64 16.66 4.41
CA SER A 248 14.12 15.34 4.88
C SER A 248 13.21 14.17 4.47
N ILE A 249 12.09 14.44 3.80
CA ILE A 249 11.09 13.43 3.42
C ILE A 249 11.69 12.39 2.47
N GLU A 250 11.40 11.12 2.75
CA GLU A 250 11.82 9.98 1.94
C GLU A 250 10.75 9.59 0.93
N LYS A 251 11.14 8.83 -0.10
CA LYS A 251 10.29 8.49 -1.24
C LYS A 251 10.45 7.04 -1.67
N TYR A 252 9.34 6.36 -1.86
CA TYR A 252 9.26 5.08 -2.57
C TYR A 252 9.04 5.28 -4.08
N ASP A 253 9.37 4.25 -4.87
CA ASP A 253 9.22 4.26 -6.33
C ASP A 253 7.77 4.49 -6.80
N ASN A 254 6.78 4.07 -6.01
CA ASN A 254 5.35 4.28 -6.28
C ASN A 254 4.86 5.72 -5.97
N GLY A 255 5.76 6.62 -5.60
CA GLY A 255 5.45 8.01 -5.26
C GLY A 255 4.85 8.22 -3.87
N ALA A 256 4.81 7.18 -3.03
CA ALA A 256 4.55 7.34 -1.60
C ALA A 256 5.73 8.05 -0.93
N LEU A 257 5.41 8.94 0.01
CA LEU A 257 6.38 9.73 0.75
C LEU A 257 6.18 9.53 2.24
N TYR A 258 7.27 9.48 2.99
CA TYR A 258 7.23 9.24 4.43
C TYR A 258 8.38 9.95 5.14
N PHE A 259 8.26 10.07 6.45
CA PHE A 259 9.34 10.48 7.32
C PHE A 259 9.88 9.28 8.06
N ASP A 260 11.20 9.11 8.03
CA ASP A 260 11.90 8.14 8.87
C ASP A 260 12.66 8.84 9.99
N GLU A 261 12.91 8.09 11.05
CA GLU A 261 13.75 8.55 12.15
C GLU A 261 15.21 8.19 11.84
N LYS A 262 16.05 9.21 11.65
CA LYS A 262 17.48 8.98 11.42
C LYS A 262 18.09 8.47 12.73
N LEU A 263 18.55 7.21 12.73
CA LEU A 263 19.12 6.54 13.89
C LEU A 263 20.21 7.40 14.55
N VAL A 264 19.99 7.80 15.82
CA VAL A 264 21.05 8.37 16.66
C VAL A 264 21.41 7.44 17.82
N ASP A 265 20.48 6.68 18.42
CA ASP A 265 20.84 5.56 19.31
C ASP A 265 19.69 4.54 19.51
N ALA A 266 20.05 3.27 19.75
CA ALA A 266 19.22 2.07 19.58
C ALA A 266 18.09 1.85 20.62
N HIS A 267 17.74 2.83 21.45
CA HIS A 267 16.86 2.60 22.61
C HIS A 267 15.39 3.00 22.41
N GLU A 268 15.04 3.87 21.45
CA GLU A 268 13.64 4.24 21.15
C GLU A 268 13.42 4.45 19.65
N HIS A 269 13.72 3.44 18.83
CA HIS A 269 13.43 3.53 17.39
C HIS A 269 11.91 3.56 17.15
N ARG A 270 11.42 4.65 16.57
CA ARG A 270 10.05 4.79 16.09
C ARG A 270 10.03 4.49 14.59
N GLY A 271 9.15 3.59 14.19
CA GLY A 271 9.03 3.21 12.79
C GLY A 271 8.46 4.34 11.91
N PRO A 272 8.71 4.31 10.59
CA PRO A 272 8.26 5.33 9.64
C PRO A 272 6.79 5.71 9.74
N LEU A 273 5.92 4.75 10.07
CA LEU A 273 4.48 4.99 10.19
C LEU A 273 4.14 5.94 11.34
N SER A 274 4.65 5.66 12.53
CA SER A 274 4.45 6.49 13.73
C SER A 274 5.09 7.87 13.60
N THR A 275 6.27 7.95 12.98
CA THR A 275 7.00 9.19 12.72
C THR A 275 6.23 10.07 11.74
N THR A 276 5.82 9.50 10.61
CA THR A 276 5.00 10.21 9.61
C THR A 276 3.66 10.64 10.18
N SER A 277 3.04 9.81 11.01
CA SER A 277 1.77 10.11 11.67
C SER A 277 1.87 11.34 12.59
N SER A 278 2.90 11.39 13.43
CA SER A 278 3.16 12.54 14.31
C SER A 278 3.29 13.84 13.51
N VAL A 279 4.07 13.81 12.43
CA VAL A 279 4.27 15.00 11.57
C VAL A 279 2.96 15.45 10.93
N VAL A 280 2.16 14.53 10.38
CA VAL A 280 0.88 14.86 9.72
C VAL A 280 -0.12 15.43 10.72
N ARG A 281 -0.22 14.86 11.92
CA ARG A 281 -1.10 15.36 12.98
C ARG A 281 -0.68 16.76 13.44
N GLY A 282 0.60 16.97 13.70
CA GLY A 282 1.14 18.28 14.07
C GLY A 282 1.00 19.33 12.97
N LEU A 283 1.29 18.96 11.74
CA LEU A 283 1.16 19.84 10.58
C LEU A 283 -0.27 20.34 10.40
N THR A 284 -1.24 19.42 10.42
CA THR A 284 -2.65 19.75 10.21
C THR A 284 -3.23 20.55 11.39
N ALA A 285 -2.84 20.22 12.63
CA ALA A 285 -3.18 21.00 13.81
C ALA A 285 -2.66 22.44 13.70
N PHE A 286 -1.37 22.61 13.37
CA PHE A 286 -0.76 23.94 13.23
C PHE A 286 -1.36 24.75 12.07
N ALA A 287 -1.64 24.11 10.94
CA ALA A 287 -2.31 24.76 9.81
C ALA A 287 -3.74 25.21 10.14
N SER A 288 -4.44 24.51 11.05
CA SER A 288 -5.82 24.82 11.42
C SER A 288 -5.96 26.16 12.17
N VAL A 289 -4.90 26.57 12.89
CA VAL A 289 -4.90 27.75 13.77
C VAL A 289 -4.08 28.93 13.24
N THR A 290 -3.38 28.75 12.12
CA THR A 290 -2.55 29.80 11.50
C THR A 290 -3.16 30.33 10.20
N SER A 291 -2.90 31.59 9.89
CA SER A 291 -3.31 32.24 8.64
C SER A 291 -2.23 32.12 7.56
N GLY A 292 -2.60 32.27 6.28
CA GLY A 292 -1.63 32.42 5.18
C GLY A 292 -0.99 31.14 4.62
N GLY A 293 -1.58 29.96 4.87
CA GLY A 293 -1.12 28.68 4.31
C GLY A 293 0.27 28.23 4.76
N LEU A 294 0.54 26.93 4.59
CA LEU A 294 1.89 26.35 4.67
C LEU A 294 2.24 26.05 3.22
N HIS A 295 3.25 26.72 2.64
CA HIS A 295 3.63 26.58 1.22
C HIS A 295 4.27 25.23 0.90
N ILE A 296 3.59 24.14 1.27
CA ILE A 296 4.01 22.76 1.04
C ILE A 296 3.46 22.33 -0.31
N PRO A 297 4.30 21.83 -1.21
CA PRO A 297 3.85 21.31 -2.50
C PRO A 297 2.78 20.21 -2.33
N GLY A 298 1.69 20.31 -3.10
CA GLY A 298 0.56 19.40 -2.97
C GLY A 298 0.89 17.93 -3.31
N ASP A 299 1.92 17.68 -4.12
CA ASP A 299 2.45 16.35 -4.39
C ASP A 299 3.09 15.72 -3.14
N LYS A 300 3.67 16.53 -2.24
CA LYS A 300 4.18 16.03 -0.96
C LYS A 300 3.04 15.53 -0.06
N ILE A 301 1.94 16.28 0.02
CA ILE A 301 0.75 15.88 0.79
C ILE A 301 0.10 14.63 0.20
N LEU A 302 -0.03 14.56 -1.13
CA LEU A 302 -0.51 13.37 -1.80
C LEU A 302 0.40 12.16 -1.58
N GLY A 303 1.73 12.35 -1.58
CA GLY A 303 2.68 11.29 -1.29
C GLY A 303 2.55 10.73 0.12
N LEU A 304 2.33 11.59 1.12
CA LEU A 304 2.03 11.17 2.51
C LEU A 304 0.74 10.35 2.57
N ALA A 305 -0.32 10.79 1.89
CA ALA A 305 -1.56 10.04 1.80
C ALA A 305 -1.37 8.65 1.17
N LYS A 306 -0.61 8.58 0.07
CA LYS A 306 -0.25 7.32 -0.59
C LYS A 306 0.54 6.39 0.33
N PHE A 307 1.44 6.93 1.16
CA PHE A 307 2.18 6.11 2.12
C PHE A 307 1.25 5.42 3.10
N PHE A 308 0.38 6.16 3.80
CA PHE A 308 -0.55 5.55 4.75
C PHE A 308 -1.47 4.53 4.10
N LEU A 309 -2.01 4.82 2.92
CA LEU A 309 -2.88 3.88 2.21
C LEU A 309 -2.14 2.66 1.64
N ALA A 310 -0.85 2.78 1.33
CA ALA A 310 -0.03 1.67 0.82
C ALA A 310 0.39 0.67 1.90
N VAL A 311 0.33 1.03 3.19
CA VAL A 311 0.59 0.09 4.30
C VAL A 311 -0.39 -1.09 4.30
N GLY A 312 -1.59 -0.92 3.73
CA GLY A 312 -2.65 -1.92 3.80
C GLY A 312 -3.24 -1.98 5.20
N ILE A 313 -3.47 -3.18 5.75
CA ILE A 313 -3.96 -3.37 7.12
C ILE A 313 -2.76 -3.65 8.02
N PRO A 314 -2.42 -2.75 8.97
CA PRO A 314 -1.32 -2.99 9.91
C PRO A 314 -1.56 -4.22 10.80
N GLY A 315 -0.46 -4.82 11.26
CA GLY A 315 -0.47 -6.04 12.07
C GLY A 315 -0.65 -5.80 13.58
N ASP A 316 -0.55 -4.55 14.04
CA ASP A 316 -0.71 -4.18 15.45
C ASP A 316 -1.58 -2.93 15.61
N ALA A 317 -2.08 -2.76 16.82
CA ALA A 317 -3.06 -1.73 17.15
C ALA A 317 -2.50 -0.31 17.06
N LYS A 318 -1.23 -0.09 17.41
CA LYS A 318 -0.59 1.24 17.39
C LYS A 318 -0.36 1.72 15.97
N ASP A 319 0.10 0.83 15.11
CA ASP A 319 0.29 1.11 13.70
C ASP A 319 -1.06 1.36 13.01
N LEU A 320 -2.10 0.58 13.35
CA LEU A 320 -3.45 0.83 12.85
C LEU A 320 -3.99 2.20 13.29
N PHE A 321 -3.85 2.56 14.57
CA PHE A 321 -4.23 3.89 15.05
C PHE A 321 -3.46 5.00 14.32
N SER A 322 -2.13 4.86 14.21
CA SER A 322 -1.27 5.84 13.54
C SER A 322 -1.68 6.04 12.09
N GLN A 323 -2.02 4.96 11.37
CA GLN A 323 -2.52 5.03 10.01
C GLN A 323 -3.88 5.74 9.93
N VAL A 324 -4.86 5.28 10.71
CA VAL A 324 -6.25 5.75 10.64
C VAL A 324 -6.37 7.21 11.08
N ASP A 325 -5.74 7.60 12.18
CA ASP A 325 -5.80 8.98 12.69
C ASP A 325 -5.11 9.96 11.72
N SER A 326 -4.02 9.54 11.07
CA SER A 326 -3.35 10.36 10.04
C SER A 326 -4.18 10.54 8.78
N LEU A 327 -4.86 9.49 8.33
CA LEU A 327 -5.79 9.57 7.21
C LEU A 327 -6.98 10.48 7.57
N ALA A 328 -7.48 10.43 8.81
CA ALA A 328 -8.50 11.37 9.29
C ALA A 328 -8.00 12.83 9.29
N CYS A 329 -6.74 13.06 9.67
CA CYS A 329 -6.13 14.40 9.59
C CYS A 329 -6.01 14.88 8.13
N LEU A 330 -5.79 13.99 7.16
CA LEU A 330 -5.70 14.33 5.74
C LEU A 330 -7.06 14.48 5.05
N GLU A 331 -8.11 13.86 5.59
CA GLU A 331 -9.46 13.88 5.01
C GLU A 331 -10.04 15.29 4.85
N ASN A 332 -9.81 16.15 5.84
CA ASN A 332 -10.27 17.54 5.82
C ASN A 332 -9.28 18.42 6.59
N ASN A 333 -8.49 19.21 5.86
CA ASN A 333 -7.43 20.02 6.45
C ASN A 333 -7.19 21.33 5.67
N ARG A 334 -6.49 22.28 6.32
CA ARG A 334 -6.14 23.58 5.73
C ARG A 334 -4.81 23.62 4.97
N VAL A 335 -4.11 22.48 4.86
CA VAL A 335 -2.87 22.38 4.07
C VAL A 335 -3.22 22.09 2.62
N SER A 336 -3.75 20.89 2.37
CA SER A 336 -4.34 20.46 1.10
C SER A 336 -5.02 19.11 1.30
N ILE A 337 -6.20 18.92 0.73
CA ILE A 337 -6.96 17.66 0.78
C ILE A 337 -6.52 16.78 -0.42
N PRO A 338 -5.86 15.63 -0.18
CA PRO A 338 -5.39 14.76 -1.24
C PRO A 338 -6.54 13.99 -1.90
N LEU A 339 -6.59 14.06 -3.23
CA LEU A 339 -7.50 13.27 -4.06
C LEU A 339 -6.80 11.99 -4.54
N ILE A 340 -7.41 10.86 -4.20
CA ILE A 340 -6.93 9.51 -4.48
C ILE A 340 -7.66 8.97 -5.71
N LEU A 341 -6.88 8.67 -6.75
CA LEU A 341 -7.36 7.93 -7.91
C LEU A 341 -7.18 6.43 -7.66
N SER A 342 -8.26 5.67 -7.74
CA SER A 342 -8.23 4.22 -7.53
C SER A 342 -9.00 3.47 -8.62
N LEU A 343 -8.59 2.23 -8.89
CA LEU A 343 -9.23 1.35 -9.87
C LEU A 343 -9.83 0.14 -9.15
N PRO A 344 -11.13 -0.15 -9.30
CA PRO A 344 -11.74 -1.36 -8.73
C PRO A 344 -11.12 -2.65 -9.28
N ALA A 345 -10.60 -2.63 -10.50
CA ALA A 345 -9.88 -3.73 -11.12
C ALA A 345 -8.78 -3.20 -12.04
N THR A 346 -7.59 -3.80 -11.95
CA THR A 346 -6.46 -3.56 -12.87
C THR A 346 -6.34 -4.64 -13.95
N VAL A 347 -7.14 -5.70 -13.85
CA VAL A 347 -7.23 -6.77 -14.85
C VAL A 347 -8.51 -6.58 -15.66
N LEU A 348 -8.38 -6.47 -16.98
CA LEU A 348 -9.51 -6.25 -17.90
C LEU A 348 -9.56 -7.39 -18.93
N SER A 349 -10.72 -8.01 -19.13
CA SER A 349 -10.93 -9.06 -20.14
C SER A 349 -11.52 -8.50 -21.43
N LEU A 350 -10.79 -8.65 -22.55
CA LEU A 350 -11.29 -8.34 -23.88
C LEU A 350 -12.43 -9.28 -24.31
N THR A 351 -12.40 -10.53 -23.85
CA THR A 351 -13.44 -11.53 -24.19
C THR A 351 -14.75 -11.23 -23.49
N ASN A 352 -14.69 -10.82 -22.20
CA ASN A 352 -15.88 -10.43 -21.45
C ASN A 352 -16.31 -8.98 -21.72
N LYS A 353 -15.48 -8.21 -22.45
CA LYS A 353 -15.68 -6.80 -22.74
C LYS A 353 -15.75 -5.96 -21.46
N ASP A 354 -14.80 -6.19 -20.56
CA ASP A 354 -14.72 -5.45 -19.32
C ASP A 354 -14.47 -3.96 -19.61
N ILE A 355 -15.09 -3.11 -18.79
CA ILE A 355 -15.04 -1.65 -18.90
C ILE A 355 -14.00 -1.15 -17.89
N LEU A 356 -13.10 -0.27 -18.32
CA LEU A 356 -12.19 0.42 -17.40
C LEU A 356 -13.02 1.35 -16.51
N LYS A 357 -12.87 1.20 -15.19
CA LYS A 357 -13.52 2.04 -14.18
C LYS A 357 -12.46 2.68 -13.30
N VAL A 358 -12.65 3.96 -12.99
CA VAL A 358 -11.79 4.77 -12.16
C VAL A 358 -12.65 5.52 -11.14
N LYS A 359 -12.20 5.53 -9.88
CA LYS A 359 -12.80 6.31 -8.80
C LYS A 359 -11.84 7.40 -8.37
N VAL A 360 -12.40 8.55 -7.99
CA VAL A 360 -11.64 9.64 -7.40
C VAL A 360 -12.36 10.08 -6.13
N ASN A 361 -11.70 9.90 -5.00
CA ASN A 361 -12.23 10.17 -3.68
C ASN A 361 -11.14 10.79 -2.79
N THR A 362 -11.52 11.30 -1.63
CA THR A 362 -10.57 11.60 -0.55
C THR A 362 -10.04 10.32 0.10
N VAL A 363 -9.12 10.45 1.06
CA VAL A 363 -8.44 9.32 1.72
C VAL A 363 -9.36 8.40 2.51
N LEU A 364 -10.47 8.92 3.06
CA LEU A 364 -11.51 8.14 3.73
C LEU A 364 -12.74 7.87 2.86
N GLY A 365 -12.70 8.24 1.57
CA GLY A 365 -13.73 7.87 0.60
C GLY A 365 -14.84 8.90 0.39
N SER A 366 -14.71 10.13 0.90
CA SER A 366 -15.64 11.21 0.55
C SER A 366 -15.56 11.56 -0.93
N ASN A 367 -16.64 12.14 -1.46
CA ASN A 367 -16.72 12.50 -2.87
C ASN A 367 -15.75 13.64 -3.20
N ALA A 368 -15.05 13.50 -4.33
CA ALA A 368 -14.23 14.57 -4.88
C ALA A 368 -15.11 15.73 -5.39
N PRO A 369 -14.59 16.97 -5.44
CA PRO A 369 -15.26 18.06 -6.13
C PRO A 369 -15.39 17.78 -7.64
N PRO A 370 -16.24 18.53 -8.38
CA PRO A 370 -16.36 18.38 -9.83
C PRO A 370 -15.00 18.48 -10.54
N LEU A 371 -14.67 17.41 -11.29
CA LEU A 371 -13.41 17.28 -12.01
C LEU A 371 -13.57 16.40 -13.26
N THR A 372 -12.57 16.46 -14.14
CA THR A 372 -12.44 15.59 -15.30
C THR A 372 -11.26 14.65 -15.11
N VAL A 373 -11.44 13.37 -15.38
CA VAL A 373 -10.36 12.38 -15.44
C VAL A 373 -9.99 12.12 -16.89
N LYS A 374 -8.71 12.26 -17.22
CA LYS A 374 -8.15 11.97 -18.54
C LYS A 374 -7.23 10.77 -18.47
N LEU A 375 -7.36 9.86 -19.42
CA LEU A 375 -6.32 8.90 -19.78
C LEU A 375 -5.31 9.63 -20.67
N ALA A 376 -4.28 10.18 -20.05
CA ALA A 376 -3.27 11.01 -20.70
C ALA A 376 -2.42 10.19 -21.66
N ARG A 377 -1.94 9.02 -21.21
CA ARG A 377 -1.08 8.12 -22.01
C ARG A 377 -1.36 6.66 -21.70
N VAL A 378 -1.04 5.80 -22.67
CA VAL A 378 -1.00 4.34 -22.49
C VAL A 378 0.30 3.81 -23.07
N LEU A 379 1.12 3.20 -22.22
CA LEU A 379 2.42 2.64 -22.58
C LEU A 379 2.32 1.11 -22.58
N GLY A 380 2.66 0.48 -23.69
CA GLY A 380 2.78 -0.98 -23.76
C GLY A 380 4.13 -1.44 -23.21
N SER A 381 4.16 -2.57 -22.48
CA SER A 381 5.36 -3.12 -21.83
C SER A 381 6.55 -3.44 -22.77
N GLY A 382 6.39 -3.32 -24.10
CA GLY A 382 7.44 -3.53 -25.10
C GLY A 382 7.78 -2.31 -25.99
N SER A 383 7.08 -1.19 -25.86
CA SER A 383 7.35 0.03 -26.65
C SER A 383 7.74 1.16 -25.71
N LYS A 384 9.04 1.50 -25.67
CA LYS A 384 9.53 2.49 -24.71
C LYS A 384 9.04 3.93 -24.94
N ASP A 385 8.60 4.29 -26.16
CA ASP A 385 8.47 5.72 -26.49
C ASP A 385 7.23 6.12 -27.31
N ALA A 386 6.32 5.19 -27.66
CA ALA A 386 5.11 5.52 -28.43
C ALA A 386 3.85 5.29 -27.58
N SER A 387 3.18 6.37 -27.20
CA SER A 387 1.88 6.27 -26.53
C SER A 387 0.85 5.67 -27.49
N ILE A 388 0.08 4.70 -27.00
CA ILE A 388 -0.98 4.03 -27.78
C ILE A 388 -2.24 4.91 -27.87
N ILE A 389 -2.43 5.79 -26.89
CA ILE A 389 -3.53 6.75 -26.78
C ILE A 389 -2.96 8.05 -26.24
N GLU A 390 -3.39 9.20 -26.76
CA GLU A 390 -3.09 10.49 -26.17
C GLU A 390 -4.38 11.22 -25.80
N GLY A 391 -4.51 11.59 -24.52
CA GLY A 391 -5.47 12.57 -24.04
C GLY A 391 -6.96 12.22 -24.19
N LYS A 392 -7.37 10.99 -23.82
CA LYS A 392 -8.79 10.59 -23.86
C LYS A 392 -9.51 10.89 -22.54
N GLU A 393 -10.57 11.69 -22.58
CA GLU A 393 -11.40 11.96 -21.40
C GLU A 393 -12.30 10.75 -21.06
N LEU A 394 -12.49 10.48 -19.77
CA LEU A 394 -13.40 9.45 -19.28
C LEU A 394 -14.81 9.99 -19.07
N ASN A 395 -15.82 9.16 -19.32
CA ASN A 395 -17.21 9.48 -19.02
C ASN A 395 -17.45 9.41 -17.51
N PHE A 396 -18.29 10.28 -16.97
CA PHE A 396 -18.65 10.27 -15.54
C PHE A 396 -20.09 9.80 -15.36
N ASP A 397 -20.27 8.81 -14.47
CA ASP A 397 -21.58 8.37 -14.00
C ASP A 397 -21.89 9.02 -12.64
N PRO A 398 -22.85 9.96 -12.56
CA PRO A 398 -23.18 10.64 -11.31
C PRO A 398 -23.88 9.73 -10.29
N GLU A 399 -24.55 8.65 -10.70
CA GLU A 399 -25.25 7.75 -9.78
C GLU A 399 -24.25 6.91 -8.97
N SER A 400 -23.22 6.39 -9.64
CA SER A 400 -22.20 5.57 -9.00
C SER A 400 -20.93 6.34 -8.59
N SER A 401 -20.81 7.61 -8.99
CA SER A 401 -19.60 8.44 -8.83
C SER A 401 -18.35 7.76 -9.41
N VAL A 402 -18.49 7.14 -10.58
CA VAL A 402 -17.41 6.40 -11.26
C VAL A 402 -17.13 7.02 -12.62
N TYR A 403 -15.83 7.16 -12.93
CA TYR A 403 -15.35 7.49 -14.27
C TYR A 403 -15.12 6.20 -15.06
N PHE A 404 -15.50 6.15 -16.32
CA PHE A 404 -15.40 4.94 -17.12
C PHE A 404 -15.04 5.19 -18.58
N LEU A 405 -14.51 4.14 -19.21
CA LEU A 405 -14.23 4.09 -20.64
C LEU A 405 -15.05 2.98 -21.29
N ASP A 406 -16.09 3.35 -22.06
CA ASP A 406 -17.06 2.42 -22.68
C ASP A 406 -16.44 1.19 -23.35
N SER A 407 -15.33 1.40 -24.05
CA SER A 407 -14.56 0.34 -24.69
C SER A 407 -13.09 0.71 -24.76
N LEU A 408 -12.22 -0.26 -24.49
CA LEU A 408 -10.79 -0.16 -24.81
C LEU A 408 -10.62 0.03 -26.33
N PRO A 409 -9.76 0.95 -26.78
CA PRO A 409 -9.51 1.13 -28.21
C PRO A 409 -8.85 -0.11 -28.82
N ARG A 410 -9.07 -0.32 -30.12
CA ARG A 410 -8.60 -1.50 -30.87
C ARG A 410 -7.08 -1.68 -30.90
N SER A 411 -6.34 -0.63 -30.56
CA SER A 411 -4.88 -0.67 -30.43
C SER A 411 -4.40 -1.34 -29.14
N ILE A 412 -5.28 -1.54 -28.16
CA ILE A 412 -5.00 -2.27 -26.92
C ILE A 412 -5.46 -3.73 -27.09
N ASP A 413 -4.50 -4.65 -27.10
CA ASP A 413 -4.72 -6.09 -27.15
C ASP A 413 -4.26 -6.78 -25.86
N VAL A 414 -4.35 -8.10 -25.76
CA VAL A 414 -3.86 -8.90 -24.62
C VAL A 414 -2.39 -8.58 -24.33
N GLY A 415 -2.10 -8.16 -23.09
CA GLY A 415 -0.76 -7.76 -22.68
C GLY A 415 -0.72 -6.88 -21.43
N ASN A 416 0.48 -6.39 -21.11
CA ASN A 416 0.75 -5.54 -19.96
C ASN A 416 0.93 -4.10 -20.41
N TYR A 417 0.27 -3.18 -19.70
CA TYR A 417 0.28 -1.75 -20.00
C TYR A 417 0.48 -0.93 -18.73
N VAL A 418 0.94 0.30 -18.91
CA VAL A 418 0.90 1.36 -17.89
C VAL A 418 -0.01 2.46 -18.41
N PHE A 419 -1.04 2.78 -17.63
CA PHE A 419 -2.02 3.82 -17.94
C PHE A 419 -1.72 5.04 -17.09
N ASP A 420 -1.55 6.19 -17.72
CA ASP A 420 -1.27 7.45 -17.04
C ASP A 420 -2.56 8.26 -16.99
N PHE A 421 -3.05 8.50 -15.78
CA PHE A 421 -4.24 9.30 -15.54
C PHE A 421 -3.88 10.71 -15.08
N GLU A 422 -4.64 11.69 -15.56
CA GLU A 422 -4.57 13.09 -15.13
C GLU A 422 -5.95 13.53 -14.61
N MET A 423 -5.95 14.27 -13.50
CA MET A 423 -7.16 14.82 -12.90
C MET A 423 -7.16 16.34 -13.06
N ILE A 424 -8.25 16.88 -13.59
CA ILE A 424 -8.40 18.32 -13.83
C ILE A 424 -9.64 18.83 -13.09
N LEU A 425 -9.42 19.59 -12.02
CA LEU A 425 -10.47 20.28 -11.27
C LEU A 425 -11.17 21.32 -12.16
N HIS A 426 -12.51 21.36 -12.12
CA HIS A 426 -13.29 22.31 -12.92
C HIS A 426 -13.18 23.74 -12.41
N ASP A 427 -13.20 23.90 -11.08
CA ASP A 427 -13.00 25.19 -10.43
C ASP A 427 -11.50 25.40 -10.11
N PRO A 428 -10.84 26.45 -10.62
CA PRO A 428 -9.46 26.76 -10.28
C PRO A 428 -9.26 27.05 -8.79
N GLU A 429 -10.26 27.57 -8.06
CA GLU A 429 -10.16 27.83 -6.62
C GLU A 429 -10.03 26.55 -5.81
N HIS A 430 -10.56 25.44 -6.31
CA HIS A 430 -10.37 24.13 -5.69
C HIS A 430 -8.90 23.69 -5.66
N ARG A 431 -8.00 24.28 -6.46
CA ARG A 431 -6.55 23.98 -6.39
C ARG A 431 -5.89 24.51 -5.12
N ASN A 432 -6.53 25.46 -4.44
CA ASN A 432 -6.07 25.97 -3.14
C ASN A 432 -6.51 25.06 -1.98
N VAL A 433 -7.48 24.18 -2.21
CA VAL A 433 -8.07 23.29 -1.20
C VAL A 433 -7.64 21.85 -1.43
N TYR A 434 -7.67 21.39 -2.67
CA TYR A 434 -7.42 20.00 -3.05
C TYR A 434 -6.11 19.87 -3.81
N THR A 435 -5.44 18.75 -3.59
CA THR A 435 -4.27 18.35 -4.37
C THR A 435 -4.56 17.05 -5.12
N SER A 436 -4.29 17.10 -6.41
CA SER A 436 -4.24 15.95 -7.30
C SER A 436 -2.84 15.91 -7.89
N GLY A 437 -2.17 14.74 -7.86
CA GLY A 437 -0.86 14.59 -8.48
C GLY A 437 -0.93 14.90 -9.97
N SER A 438 0.19 15.32 -10.56
CA SER A 438 0.23 15.67 -11.99
C SER A 438 -0.24 14.52 -12.87
N GLN A 439 0.29 13.32 -12.63
CA GLN A 439 -0.10 12.09 -13.30
C GLN A 439 -0.08 10.92 -12.31
N THR A 440 -0.96 9.95 -12.52
CA THR A 440 -1.01 8.70 -11.79
C THR A 440 -0.81 7.54 -12.75
N GLU A 441 0.34 6.88 -12.64
CA GLU A 441 0.66 5.69 -13.43
C GLU A 441 0.07 4.45 -12.77
N VAL A 442 -0.68 3.64 -13.53
CA VAL A 442 -1.31 2.43 -13.03
C VAL A 442 -1.01 1.27 -13.97
N PRO A 443 -0.44 0.15 -13.48
CA PRO A 443 -0.28 -1.06 -14.29
C PRO A 443 -1.65 -1.69 -14.57
N ILE A 444 -1.92 -1.98 -15.84
CA ILE A 444 -3.13 -2.62 -16.34
C ILE A 444 -2.77 -3.90 -17.10
N PHE A 445 -3.45 -4.99 -16.75
CA PHE A 445 -3.29 -6.29 -17.37
C PHE A 445 -4.51 -6.60 -18.23
N VAL A 446 -4.32 -6.65 -19.54
CA VAL A 446 -5.38 -6.96 -20.48
C VAL A 446 -5.32 -8.44 -20.82
N THR A 447 -6.42 -9.15 -20.54
CA THR A 447 -6.55 -10.60 -20.71
C THR A 447 -7.60 -10.93 -21.77
N GLY A 448 -7.59 -12.17 -22.25
CA GLY A 448 -8.57 -12.64 -23.21
C GLY A 448 -8.45 -14.14 -23.47
N ALA A 449 -9.54 -14.74 -23.92
CA ALA A 449 -9.56 -16.11 -24.40
C ALA A 449 -8.76 -16.19 -25.71
N ILE A 450 -7.56 -16.76 -25.61
CA ILE A 450 -6.69 -17.00 -26.76
C ILE A 450 -7.25 -18.16 -27.56
N LYS A 451 -7.42 -17.96 -28.86
CA LYS A 451 -7.89 -18.99 -29.78
C LYS A 451 -6.69 -19.75 -30.33
N VAL A 452 -6.84 -21.08 -30.40
CA VAL A 452 -5.88 -21.95 -31.10
C VAL A 452 -6.38 -22.14 -32.52
N ASP A 453 -5.64 -21.59 -33.48
CA ASP A 453 -5.95 -21.66 -34.91
C ASP A 453 -4.95 -22.54 -35.64
N ASN A 454 -5.36 -23.05 -36.81
CA ASN A 454 -4.49 -23.82 -37.72
C ASN A 454 -3.72 -24.96 -37.02
N ALA A 455 -4.39 -25.64 -36.08
CA ALA A 455 -3.81 -26.79 -35.40
C ALA A 455 -3.71 -27.96 -36.37
N GLU A 456 -2.51 -28.54 -36.47
CA GLU A 456 -2.17 -29.57 -37.43
C GLU A 456 -1.24 -30.61 -36.81
N ILE A 457 -1.41 -31.85 -37.22
CA ILE A 457 -0.54 -32.96 -36.84
C ILE A 457 -0.02 -33.64 -38.11
N ALA A 458 1.29 -33.85 -38.17
CA ALA A 458 1.97 -34.41 -39.31
C ALA A 458 2.91 -35.56 -38.93
N VAL A 459 3.06 -36.53 -39.82
CA VAL A 459 4.06 -37.59 -39.75
C VAL A 459 5.23 -37.20 -40.66
N LEU A 460 6.42 -37.11 -40.08
CA LEU A 460 7.66 -36.74 -40.75
C LEU A 460 8.56 -37.95 -40.93
N ASP A 461 9.18 -38.08 -42.10
CA ASP A 461 10.30 -39.01 -42.33
C ASP A 461 11.55 -38.52 -41.58
N SER A 462 12.21 -39.40 -40.82
CA SER A 462 13.40 -39.05 -40.03
C SER A 462 14.63 -38.70 -40.85
N ASP A 463 14.73 -39.20 -42.09
CA ASP A 463 15.94 -39.06 -42.92
C ASP A 463 15.86 -37.83 -43.82
N LEU A 464 14.66 -37.48 -44.29
CA LEU A 464 14.43 -36.38 -45.25
C LEU A 464 13.72 -35.18 -44.64
N GLY A 465 13.10 -35.31 -43.46
CA GLY A 465 12.28 -34.25 -42.84
C GLY A 465 11.02 -33.88 -43.64
N SER A 466 10.71 -34.63 -44.70
CA SER A 466 9.55 -34.41 -45.55
C SER A 466 8.25 -34.87 -44.86
N ILE A 467 7.18 -34.13 -45.12
CA ILE A 467 5.84 -34.43 -44.61
C ILE A 467 5.26 -35.57 -45.44
N GLU A 468 5.01 -36.72 -44.82
CA GLU A 468 4.34 -37.84 -45.48
C GLU A 468 2.81 -37.72 -45.39
N THR A 469 2.31 -37.43 -44.18
CA THR A 469 0.89 -37.24 -43.94
C THR A 469 0.67 -36.05 -43.02
N GLN A 470 -0.40 -35.29 -43.26
CA GLN A 470 -0.77 -34.11 -42.48
C GLN A 470 -2.29 -34.08 -42.33
N LYS A 471 -2.75 -33.84 -41.11
CA LYS A 471 -4.17 -33.71 -40.78
C LYS A 471 -4.41 -32.45 -39.96
N LYS A 472 -5.47 -31.72 -40.30
CA LYS A 472 -5.96 -30.61 -39.47
C LYS A 472 -6.68 -31.16 -38.24
N LEU A 473 -6.45 -30.50 -37.11
CA LEU A 473 -7.10 -30.77 -35.84
C LEU A 473 -8.16 -29.71 -35.60
N ASP A 474 -9.41 -30.13 -35.46
CA ASP A 474 -10.43 -29.28 -34.85
C ASP A 474 -10.43 -29.52 -33.34
N LEU A 475 -9.88 -28.55 -32.60
CA LEU A 475 -9.72 -28.60 -31.15
C LEU A 475 -10.99 -28.19 -30.38
N LEU A 476 -11.99 -27.65 -31.08
CA LEU A 476 -13.28 -27.27 -30.48
C LEU A 476 -14.32 -28.42 -30.61
N GLY A 477 -14.13 -29.31 -31.57
CA GLY A 477 -14.93 -30.51 -31.77
C GLY A 477 -14.39 -31.77 -31.07
N LYS A 478 -15.23 -32.81 -30.96
CA LYS A 478 -14.78 -34.18 -30.63
C LYS A 478 -14.17 -34.81 -31.88
N THR A 479 -12.96 -34.40 -32.23
CA THR A 479 -12.29 -34.86 -33.45
C THR A 479 -11.45 -36.09 -33.17
N LEU A 480 -11.90 -37.26 -33.63
CA LEU A 480 -11.09 -38.48 -33.60
C LEU A 480 -10.18 -38.50 -34.83
N VAL A 481 -8.87 -38.39 -34.62
CA VAL A 481 -7.88 -38.37 -35.70
C VAL A 481 -6.97 -39.59 -35.59
N SER A 482 -7.14 -40.54 -36.51
CA SER A 482 -6.27 -41.73 -36.60
C SER A 482 -5.03 -41.42 -37.44
N LEU A 483 -3.84 -41.64 -36.88
CA LEU A 483 -2.55 -41.51 -37.56
C LEU A 483 -1.77 -42.80 -37.39
N SER A 484 -0.98 -43.18 -38.41
CA SER A 484 -0.07 -44.31 -38.35
C SER A 484 1.34 -43.80 -38.62
N ALA A 485 2.28 -44.21 -37.78
CA ALA A 485 3.69 -43.85 -37.92
C ALA A 485 4.56 -45.10 -37.64
N ASN A 486 5.59 -45.30 -38.44
CA ASN A 486 6.56 -46.40 -38.26
C ASN A 486 7.77 -45.96 -37.42
N HIS A 487 8.72 -46.88 -37.20
CA HIS A 487 9.89 -46.68 -36.35
C HIS A 487 10.94 -45.69 -36.89
N LEU A 488 10.79 -45.24 -38.13
CA LEU A 488 11.61 -44.23 -38.81
C LEU A 488 10.87 -42.89 -38.93
N GLN A 489 9.70 -42.73 -38.32
CA GLN A 489 8.89 -41.53 -38.47
C GLN A 489 8.73 -40.78 -37.13
N LYS A 490 8.57 -39.46 -37.23
CA LYS A 490 8.38 -38.54 -36.10
C LYS A 490 7.02 -37.87 -36.21
N LEU A 491 6.41 -37.52 -35.07
CA LEU A 491 5.18 -36.73 -35.07
C LEU A 491 5.50 -35.26 -34.85
N ARG A 492 4.95 -34.40 -35.68
CA ARG A 492 4.98 -32.95 -35.50
C ARG A 492 3.59 -32.43 -35.20
N LEU A 493 3.47 -31.69 -34.11
CA LEU A 493 2.28 -30.88 -33.83
C LEU A 493 2.62 -29.40 -34.09
N SER A 494 1.76 -28.71 -34.81
CA SER A 494 1.88 -27.26 -35.02
C SER A 494 0.55 -26.56 -34.85
N PHE A 495 0.56 -25.33 -34.33
CA PHE A 495 -0.64 -24.49 -34.18
C PHE A 495 -0.26 -23.01 -34.08
N GLN A 496 -1.24 -22.13 -34.29
CA GLN A 496 -1.11 -20.69 -34.09
C GLN A 496 -1.99 -20.26 -32.92
N LEU A 497 -1.56 -19.21 -32.24
CA LEU A 497 -2.33 -18.58 -31.17
C LEU A 497 -2.76 -17.20 -31.64
N THR A 498 -4.03 -16.88 -31.51
CA THR A 498 -4.60 -15.59 -31.88
C THR A 498 -5.35 -14.96 -30.71
N THR A 499 -5.22 -13.65 -30.56
CA THR A 499 -5.95 -12.87 -29.55
C THR A 499 -7.43 -12.71 -29.94
N PRO A 500 -8.30 -12.26 -29.02
CA PRO A 500 -9.69 -11.93 -29.36
C PRO A 500 -9.84 -10.89 -30.47
N LEU A 501 -8.82 -10.05 -30.70
CA LEU A 501 -8.77 -9.07 -31.80
C LEU A 501 -8.24 -9.66 -33.12
N GLY A 502 -7.82 -10.93 -33.13
CA GLY A 502 -7.33 -11.64 -34.31
C GLY A 502 -5.84 -11.44 -34.58
N HIS A 503 -5.09 -10.81 -33.68
CA HIS A 503 -3.64 -10.65 -33.82
C HIS A 503 -2.90 -11.91 -33.36
N ALA A 504 -1.72 -12.16 -33.93
CA ALA A 504 -0.88 -13.28 -33.53
C ALA A 504 -0.38 -13.09 -32.09
N PHE A 505 -0.68 -14.05 -31.21
CA PHE A 505 -0.30 -14.01 -29.81
C PHE A 505 0.99 -14.78 -29.55
N LYS A 506 1.91 -14.17 -28.80
CA LYS A 506 3.19 -14.77 -28.40
C LYS A 506 3.28 -14.78 -26.88
N PRO A 507 2.80 -15.85 -26.21
CA PRO A 507 2.97 -15.98 -24.77
C PRO A 507 4.44 -16.14 -24.39
N HIS A 508 4.76 -15.87 -23.12
CA HIS A 508 6.06 -16.19 -22.53
C HIS A 508 6.38 -17.69 -22.63
N GLN A 509 5.36 -18.53 -22.43
CA GLN A 509 5.48 -19.98 -22.56
C GLN A 509 4.18 -20.60 -23.09
N ALA A 510 4.31 -21.60 -23.95
CA ALA A 510 3.20 -22.43 -24.41
C ALA A 510 3.42 -23.87 -23.94
N ILE A 511 2.40 -24.50 -23.36
CA ILE A 511 2.47 -25.84 -22.78
C ILE A 511 1.47 -26.75 -23.48
N LEU A 512 1.94 -27.87 -24.01
CA LEU A 512 1.12 -28.94 -24.55
C LEU A 512 0.97 -30.04 -23.51
N LYS A 513 -0.27 -30.39 -23.18
CA LYS A 513 -0.60 -31.54 -22.35
C LYS A 513 -1.22 -32.63 -23.22
N LEU A 514 -0.62 -33.82 -23.20
CA LEU A 514 -1.15 -35.03 -23.83
C LEU A 514 -1.61 -35.99 -22.75
N THR A 515 -2.84 -36.48 -22.87
CA THR A 515 -3.41 -37.45 -21.93
C THR A 515 -3.63 -38.78 -22.67
N HIS A 516 -3.02 -39.84 -22.16
CA HIS A 516 -3.21 -41.18 -22.67
C HIS A 516 -4.57 -41.76 -22.20
N GLU A 517 -5.09 -42.79 -22.89
CA GLU A 517 -6.35 -43.45 -22.53
C GLU A 517 -6.33 -44.04 -21.11
N THR A 518 -5.14 -44.40 -20.60
CA THR A 518 -4.92 -44.84 -19.21
C THR A 518 -4.89 -43.70 -18.19
N LYS A 519 -5.20 -42.47 -18.60
CA LYS A 519 -5.18 -41.23 -17.80
C LYS A 519 -3.78 -40.74 -17.39
N VAL A 520 -2.71 -41.32 -17.96
CA VAL A 520 -1.35 -40.80 -17.76
C VAL A 520 -1.19 -39.51 -18.56
N GLU A 521 -0.62 -38.48 -17.93
CA GLU A 521 -0.45 -37.16 -18.51
C GLU A 521 1.02 -36.88 -18.81
N HIS A 522 1.28 -36.32 -19.98
CA HIS A 522 2.60 -35.87 -20.40
C HIS A 522 2.53 -34.39 -20.78
N ILE A 523 3.44 -33.60 -20.22
CA ILE A 523 3.47 -32.14 -20.36
C ILE A 523 4.75 -31.75 -21.09
N PHE A 524 4.61 -30.90 -22.12
CA PHE A 524 5.70 -30.45 -22.95
C PHE A 524 5.68 -28.93 -23.09
N VAL A 525 6.86 -28.32 -23.11
CA VAL A 525 7.02 -26.92 -23.50
C VAL A 525 7.14 -26.85 -25.02
N VAL A 526 6.28 -26.05 -25.65
CA VAL A 526 6.21 -25.92 -27.11
C VAL A 526 7.05 -24.73 -27.56
N GLN A 527 7.88 -24.93 -28.57
CA GLN A 527 8.74 -23.86 -29.10
C GLN A 527 7.98 -23.01 -30.12
N ASN A 528 8.32 -21.72 -30.18
CA ASN A 528 7.79 -20.81 -31.20
C ASN A 528 8.79 -20.71 -32.35
N SER A 529 8.42 -21.16 -33.55
CA SER A 529 9.26 -21.08 -34.77
C SER A 529 9.13 -19.72 -35.48
N GLY A 530 8.50 -18.73 -34.84
CA GLY A 530 8.30 -17.37 -35.33
C GLY A 530 6.96 -17.16 -36.02
N LYS A 531 6.49 -18.15 -36.81
CA LYS A 531 5.19 -18.13 -37.50
C LYS A 531 4.12 -18.99 -36.83
N GLN A 532 4.52 -19.98 -36.06
CA GLN A 532 3.63 -20.94 -35.38
C GLN A 532 4.36 -21.58 -34.21
N PHE A 533 3.59 -22.19 -33.32
CA PHE A 533 4.12 -23.07 -32.28
C PHE A 533 4.31 -24.46 -32.85
N GLU A 534 5.41 -25.11 -32.53
CA GLU A 534 5.78 -26.41 -33.06
C GLU A 534 6.50 -27.27 -32.01
N ILE A 535 6.17 -28.56 -32.01
CA ILE A 535 6.90 -29.58 -31.25
C ILE A 535 7.02 -30.87 -32.08
N ILE A 536 8.21 -31.47 -32.03
CA ILE A 536 8.50 -32.77 -32.65
C ILE A 536 8.61 -33.81 -31.54
N LEU A 537 7.72 -34.81 -31.56
CA LEU A 537 7.70 -35.93 -30.63
C LEU A 537 8.47 -37.10 -31.25
N VAL A 538 9.53 -37.54 -30.56
CA VAL A 538 10.44 -38.60 -31.02
C VAL A 538 10.22 -39.95 -30.32
N LYS A 539 10.67 -41.00 -31.01
CA LYS A 539 10.58 -42.46 -30.82
C LYS A 539 10.25 -43.03 -29.42
N PHE A 540 10.75 -42.45 -28.33
CA PHE A 540 10.50 -42.96 -26.97
C PHE A 540 9.04 -42.75 -26.51
N LEU A 541 8.33 -41.79 -27.10
CA LEU A 541 6.94 -41.47 -26.76
C LEU A 541 5.91 -42.29 -27.55
N LEU A 542 6.18 -42.60 -28.82
CA LEU A 542 5.25 -43.32 -29.70
C LEU A 542 4.93 -44.76 -29.26
N HIS A 543 5.85 -45.42 -28.54
CA HIS A 543 5.64 -46.80 -28.06
C HIS A 543 4.56 -46.89 -26.96
N ILE A 544 4.20 -45.78 -26.32
CA ILE A 544 3.13 -45.71 -25.31
C ILE A 544 1.75 -45.51 -25.96
N TYR A 545 1.68 -44.97 -27.19
CA TYR A 545 0.42 -44.55 -27.83
C TYR A 545 0.01 -45.42 -29.04
N SER A 546 0.60 -46.62 -29.21
CA SER A 546 0.38 -47.46 -30.41
C SER A 546 -0.98 -48.18 -30.48
N SER A 547 -1.84 -48.03 -29.45
CA SER A 547 -3.21 -48.51 -29.47
C SER A 547 -4.17 -47.37 -29.12
N LEU A 548 -4.83 -46.85 -30.16
CA LEU A 548 -5.94 -45.88 -30.12
C LEU A 548 -5.61 -44.49 -29.54
N PHE A 549 -5.65 -43.49 -30.43
CA PHE A 549 -5.48 -42.09 -30.10
C PHE A 549 -6.88 -41.43 -30.07
N SER A 550 -7.49 -41.34 -28.88
CA SER A 550 -8.60 -40.42 -28.64
C SER A 550 -8.06 -39.11 -28.07
N ALA A 551 -7.73 -38.16 -28.95
CA ALA A 551 -7.25 -36.84 -28.54
C ALA A 551 -8.43 -35.98 -28.06
N CYS A 552 -8.72 -36.01 -26.76
CA CYS A 552 -9.52 -34.97 -26.13
C CYS A 552 -8.56 -33.93 -25.53
N LEU A 553 -8.29 -32.85 -26.26
CA LEU A 553 -7.55 -31.69 -25.74
C LEU A 553 -8.51 -30.86 -24.87
N SER A 554 -8.76 -31.32 -23.65
CA SER A 554 -9.56 -30.55 -22.68
C SER A 554 -8.67 -29.57 -21.90
N LYS A 555 -9.01 -28.28 -22.02
CA LYS A 555 -8.52 -27.13 -21.24
C LYS A 555 -7.01 -26.81 -21.35
N PHE A 556 -6.73 -25.72 -22.07
CA PHE A 556 -5.59 -24.87 -21.74
C PHE A 556 -5.97 -24.03 -20.51
N THR A 557 -5.29 -24.26 -19.40
CA THR A 557 -5.28 -23.32 -18.28
C THR A 557 -4.01 -22.49 -18.42
N LEU A 558 -4.14 -21.24 -18.86
CA LEU A 558 -3.08 -20.25 -18.69
C LEU A 558 -3.11 -19.84 -17.22
N GLN A 559 -2.11 -20.26 -16.44
CA GLN A 559 -1.77 -19.55 -15.21
C GLN A 559 -1.05 -18.26 -15.64
N GLY A 560 -1.71 -17.13 -15.38
CA GLY A 560 -1.11 -15.80 -15.45
C GLY A 560 -0.34 -15.50 -14.17
#